data_AF-A0A447RJS1-F1
#
_entry.id   AF-A0A447RJS1-F1
#
_cell.length_a   1.000
_cell.length_b   1.000
_cell.length_c   1.000
_cell.angle_alpha   90.00
_cell.angle_beta   90.00
_cell.angle_gamma   90.00
#
_symmetry.space_group_name_H-M   'P 1'
#
loop_
_entity.id
_entity.type
_entity.pdbx_description
1 polymer ?
#
loop_
_entity_poly.entity_id
_entity_poly.type
_entity_poly.pdbx_seq_one_letter_code
_entity_poly.pdbx_strand_id
1 'polypeptide(L)' 'MKKGMSRQQVMQIAGKPSTEVTMVHARGTCQTYILGQRDGKVETYFVALDETGHVMNSGYQTCAEYDTDPRNAR' A
#
# COMPACT_ATOMS: atom_id res chain seq x y z
N MET A 1 7.59 -2.49 -4.26
CA MET A 1 7.17 -3.77 -4.86
C MET A 1 7.12 -3.62 -6.38
N LYS A 2 7.12 -4.71 -7.16
CA LYS A 2 7.03 -4.61 -8.63
C LYS A 2 5.58 -4.77 -9.09
N LYS A 3 5.20 -4.01 -10.12
CA LYS A 3 3.89 -4.13 -10.77
C LYS A 3 3.66 -5.57 -11.27
N GLY A 4 2.47 -6.09 -11.07
CA GLY A 4 2.07 -7.44 -11.47
C GLY A 4 2.41 -8.56 -10.47
N MET A 5 3.14 -8.29 -9.38
CA MET A 5 3.29 -9.28 -8.32
C MET A 5 1.94 -9.64 -7.71
N SER A 6 1.69 -10.91 -7.40
CA SER A 6 0.48 -11.31 -6.70
C SER A 6 0.57 -10.96 -5.22
N ARG A 7 -0.60 -10.82 -4.57
CA ARG A 7 -0.74 -10.68 -3.11
C ARG A 7 0.10 -11.70 -2.33
N GLN A 8 0.14 -12.95 -2.79
CA GLN A 8 0.91 -14.00 -2.14
C GLN A 8 2.42 -13.75 -2.25
N GLN A 9 2.91 -13.31 -3.41
CA GLN A 9 4.31 -12.94 -3.58
C GLN A 9 4.70 -11.75 -2.70
N VAL A 10 3.81 -10.75 -2.59
CA VAL A 10 4.03 -9.61 -1.69
C VAL A 10 4.15 -10.08 -0.24
N MET A 11 3.23 -10.92 0.24
CA MET A 11 3.26 -11.44 1.61
C MET A 11 4.47 -12.34 1.88
N GLN A 12 4.98 -13.06 0.88
CA GLN A 12 6.20 -13.85 1.02
C GLN A 12 7.45 -12.97 1.21
N ILE A 13 7.47 -11.78 0.61
CA ILE A 13 8.61 -10.86 0.69
C ILE A 13 8.52 -9.97 1.94
N ALA A 14 7.34 -9.40 2.20
CA ALA A 14 7.15 -8.37 3.22
C ALA A 14 6.48 -8.88 4.51
N GLY A 15 5.99 -10.12 4.52
CA GLY A 15 5.20 -10.66 5.62
C GLY A 15 3.77 -10.15 5.63
N LYS A 16 3.14 -10.16 6.82
CA LYS A 16 1.77 -9.69 7.00
C LYS A 16 1.75 -8.14 7.03
N PRO A 17 0.83 -7.48 6.31
CA PRO A 17 0.69 -6.03 6.41
C PRO A 17 0.21 -5.60 7.79
N SER A 18 0.57 -4.37 8.18
CA SER A 18 0.08 -3.73 9.40
C SER A 18 -1.42 -3.45 9.29
N THR A 19 -1.85 -2.92 8.15
CA THR A 19 -3.26 -2.70 7.83
C THR A 19 -3.54 -3.05 6.37
N GLU A 20 -4.77 -3.45 6.10
CA GLU A 20 -5.28 -3.62 4.76
C GLU A 20 -6.67 -2.97 4.66
N VAL A 21 -6.89 -2.23 3.58
CA VAL A 21 -8.13 -1.51 3.32
C VAL A 21 -8.58 -1.74 1.89
N THR A 22 -9.90 -1.73 1.67
CA THR A 22 -10.46 -1.54 0.33
C THR A 22 -10.38 -0.06 0.01
N MET A 23 -9.79 0.28 -1.14
CA MET A 23 -9.66 1.67 -1.54
C MET A 23 -11.01 2.26 -1.96
N VAL A 24 -11.21 3.54 -1.67
CA VAL A 24 -12.43 4.32 -1.90
C VAL A 24 -12.31 5.14 -3.18
N HIS A 25 -11.16 5.77 -3.42
CA HIS A 25 -10.93 6.64 -4.58
C HIS A 25 -10.15 5.92 -5.68
N ALA A 26 -9.26 5.00 -5.31
CA ALA A 26 -8.62 4.05 -6.22
C ALA A 26 -9.37 2.70 -6.25
N ARG A 27 -9.11 1.89 -7.28
CA ARG A 27 -9.71 0.55 -7.41
C ARG A 27 -8.86 -0.52 -6.75
N GLY A 28 -9.52 -1.46 -6.08
CA GLY A 28 -8.88 -2.65 -5.49
C GLY A 28 -8.60 -2.51 -4.00
N THR A 29 -7.51 -3.12 -3.54
CA THR A 29 -7.13 -3.18 -2.11
C THR A 29 -5.76 -2.57 -1.89
N CYS A 30 -5.53 -1.99 -0.72
CA CYS A 30 -4.23 -1.42 -0.36
C CYS A 30 -3.76 -1.98 0.98
N GLN A 31 -2.47 -2.34 1.02
CA GLN A 31 -1.79 -2.86 2.19
C GLN A 31 -0.74 -1.87 2.68
N THR A 32 -0.76 -1.51 3.97
CA THR A 32 0.29 -0.69 4.59
C THR A 32 1.24 -1.57 5.39
N TYR A 33 2.53 -1.40 5.16
CA TYR A 33 3.62 -2.03 5.90
C TYR A 33 4.36 -0.98 6.71
N ILE A 34 4.79 -1.34 7.92
CA ILE A 34 5.69 -0.53 8.74
C ILE A 34 7.09 -1.11 8.56
N LEU A 35 7.98 -0.34 7.95
CA LEU A 35 9.36 -0.76 7.67
C LEU A 35 10.28 -0.56 8.87
N GLY A 36 9.93 0.37 9.75
CA GLY A 36 10.68 0.70 10.96
C GLY A 36 10.44 2.14 11.39
N GLN A 37 11.41 2.70 12.09
CA GLN A 37 11.45 4.11 12.45
C GLN A 37 12.74 4.74 11.95
N ARG A 38 12.63 5.92 11.33
CA ARG A 38 13.74 6.72 10.84
C ARG A 38 13.52 8.17 11.29
N ASP A 39 14.53 8.76 11.94
CA ASP A 39 14.47 10.14 12.45
C ASP A 39 13.24 10.43 13.34
N GLY A 40 12.86 9.45 14.17
CA GLY A 40 11.69 9.54 15.05
C GLY A 40 10.33 9.46 14.35
N LYS A 41 10.31 9.25 13.03
CA LYS A 41 9.09 9.03 12.23
C LYS A 41 8.97 7.55 11.86
N VAL A 42 7.74 7.05 11.86
CA VAL A 42 7.46 5.70 11.37
C VAL A 42 7.60 5.70 9.85
N GLU A 43 8.46 4.85 9.33
CA GLU A 43 8.63 4.68 7.88
C GLU A 43 7.61 3.64 7.40
N THR A 44 6.66 4.09 6.59
CA THR A 44 5.57 3.25 6.06
C THR A 44 5.73 3.03 4.57
N TYR A 45 5.21 1.90 4.10
CA TYR A 45 5.22 1.54 2.69
C TYR A 45 3.88 0.94 2.29
N PHE A 46 3.21 1.51 1.29
CA PHE A 46 1.96 0.96 0.79
C PHE A 46 2.20 0.05 -0.42
N VAL A 47 1.31 -0.92 -0.59
CA VAL A 47 1.19 -1.75 -1.78
C VAL A 47 -0.27 -1.77 -2.21
N ALA A 48 -0.58 -1.14 -3.33
CA ALA A 48 -1.90 -1.15 -3.95
C ALA A 48 -2.01 -2.33 -4.92
N LEU A 49 -3.04 -3.14 -4.72
CA LEU A 49 -3.40 -4.30 -5.52
C LEU A 49 -4.69 -3.98 -6.29
N ASP A 50 -4.77 -4.43 -7.55
CA ASP A 50 -6.02 -4.39 -8.31
C ASP A 50 -7.06 -5.38 -7.75
N GLU A 51 -8.23 -5.40 -8.39
CA GLU A 51 -9.35 -6.29 -8.07
C GLU A 51 -9.00 -7.78 -8.24
N THR A 52 -7.96 -8.10 -9.01
CA THR A 52 -7.45 -9.47 -9.19
C THR A 52 -6.35 -9.84 -8.19
N GLY A 53 -5.97 -8.92 -7.30
CA GLY A 53 -4.95 -9.13 -6.29
C GLY A 53 -3.52 -8.99 -6.79
N HIS A 54 -3.30 -8.26 -7.89
CA HIS A 54 -1.96 -7.98 -8.43
C HIS A 54 -1.52 -6.54 -8.18
N VAL A 55 -0.23 -6.32 -7.90
CA VAL A 55 0.33 -5.00 -7.61
C VAL A 55 0.13 -4.05 -8.77
N MET A 56 -0.58 -2.96 -8.52
CA MET A 56 -0.69 -1.81 -9.41
C MET A 56 0.36 -0.75 -9.10
N ASN A 57 0.54 -0.43 -7.82
CA ASN A 57 1.40 0.65 -7.36
C ASN A 57 1.95 0.38 -5.94
N SER A 58 3.02 1.06 -5.58
CA SER A 58 3.61 0.99 -4.23
C SER A 58 4.54 2.16 -3.97
N GLY A 59 4.66 2.61 -2.72
CA GLY A 59 5.48 3.78 -2.38
C GLY A 59 5.60 4.04 -0.87
N TYR A 60 6.43 5.02 -0.51
CA TYR A 60 6.74 5.39 0.88
C TYR A 60 5.70 6.36 1.47
N GLN A 61 4.53 5.82 1.76
CA GLN A 61 3.41 6.48 2.42
C GLN A 61 2.43 5.40 2.91
N THR A 62 1.36 5.80 3.58
CA THR A 62 0.27 4.91 4.00
C THR A 62 -0.78 4.73 2.90
N CYS A 63 -1.63 3.71 3.04
CA CYS A 63 -2.79 3.56 2.16
C CYS A 63 -3.76 4.73 2.24
N ALA A 64 -3.91 5.36 3.42
CA ALA A 64 -4.79 6.52 3.59
C ALA A 64 -4.30 7.73 2.78
N GLU A 65 -2.98 7.99 2.79
CA GLU A 65 -2.38 9.05 1.98
C GLU A 65 -2.45 8.73 0.48
N TYR A 66 -2.27 7.46 0.10
CA TYR A 66 -2.39 7.04 -1.29
C TYR A 66 -3.81 7.16 -1.85
N ASP A 67 -4.80 6.74 -1.06
CA ASP A 67 -6.22 6.72 -1.42
C ASP A 67 -6.94 8.01 -0.99
N THR A 68 -6.21 9.13 -0.94
CA THR A 68 -6.81 10.46 -0.70
C THR A 68 -7.51 10.95 -1.97
N ASP A 69 -8.67 11.59 -1.81
CA ASP A 69 -9.41 12.19 -2.93
C ASP A 69 -8.50 13.19 -3.67
N PRO A 70 -8.24 13.02 -4.98
CA PRO A 70 -7.44 13.98 -5.75
C PRO A 70 -8.02 15.40 -5.74
N ARG A 71 -9.32 15.59 -5.42
CA ARG A 71 -9.93 16.92 -5.23
C ARG A 71 -9.50 17.59 -3.92
N ASN A 72 -9.09 16.81 -2.93
CA ASN A 72 -8.63 17.29 -1.62
C ASN A 72 -7.09 17.33 -1.50
N ALA A 73 -6.35 16.87 -2.51
CA ALA A 73 -4.88 16.92 -2.56
C ALA A 73 -4.34 18.31 -2.99
N ARG A 74 -5.07 19.39 -2.66
CA ARG A 74 -4.86 20.74 -3.19
C ARG A 74 -3.92 21.59 -2.34
#